data_AF-A0A151FB60-F1
#
_entry.id   AF-A0A151FB60-F1
#
_cell.length_a   1.000
_cell.length_b   1.000
_cell.length_c   1.000
_cell.angle_alpha   90.00
_cell.angle_beta   90.00
_cell.angle_gamma   90.00
#
_symmetry.space_group_name_H-M   'P 1'
#
loop_
_entity.id
_entity.type
_entity.pdbx_description
1 polymer ?
#
loop_
_entity_poly.entity_id
_entity_poly.type
_entity_poly.pdbx_seq_one_letter_code
_entity_poly.pdbx_strand_id
1 'polypeptide(L)'
;MYLMNKTLKFILIGLVFAGVEEFLTIALIKEDLSGFFIVMVLVFPLYLTIVYFSSKIIDYFWRREIADVIHFFTYGIMGLMIEWFLIGLSPWSNPEAHPGTMLIFQVGMFSFWATLSFVPRIFIDGRKKFNKIKKKMLKFYVSYFTIVYVIAFLLPVYARFVILILLIIVGYSLMNIFYLQYFLKSFSNPSK
;
A
#
# COMPACT_ATOMS: atom_id res chain seq x y z
N MET A 1 -18.88 6.71 19.27
CA MET A 1 -18.12 5.45 19.52
C MET A 1 -17.89 4.60 18.26
N TYR A 2 -18.89 4.37 17.40
CA TYR A 2 -18.77 3.54 16.19
C TYR A 2 -17.79 4.10 15.12
N LEU A 3 -17.76 5.43 14.93
CA LEU A 3 -16.88 6.08 13.95
C LEU A 3 -15.40 5.97 14.33
N MET A 4 -15.08 6.22 15.60
CA MET A 4 -13.72 6.14 16.16
C MET A 4 -13.12 4.73 16.02
N ASN A 5 -13.95 3.69 16.18
CA ASN A 5 -13.53 2.29 15.97
C ASN A 5 -13.18 2.00 14.50
N LYS A 6 -13.91 2.59 13.54
CA LYS A 6 -13.61 2.41 12.10
C LYS A 6 -12.36 3.16 11.66
N THR A 7 -12.16 4.40 12.12
CA THR A 7 -10.95 5.17 11.81
C THR A 7 -9.71 4.48 12.37
N LEU A 8 -9.76 4.05 13.64
CA LEU A 8 -8.64 3.35 14.26
C LEU A 8 -8.33 2.04 13.52
N LYS A 9 -9.35 1.24 13.18
CA LYS A 9 -9.16 0.02 12.36
C LYS A 9 -8.52 0.34 11.02
N PHE A 10 -8.98 1.38 10.34
CA PHE A 10 -8.42 1.80 9.07
C PHE A 10 -6.92 2.12 9.20
N ILE A 11 -6.55 2.92 10.20
CA ILE A 11 -5.15 3.27 10.47
C ILE A 11 -4.34 2.01 10.79
N LEU A 12 -4.77 1.20 11.75
CA LEU A 12 -4.03 0.01 12.17
C LEU A 12 -3.81 -0.97 11.01
N ILE A 13 -4.83 -1.20 10.17
CA ILE A 13 -4.68 -2.06 8.99
C ILE A 13 -3.66 -1.45 8.02
N GLY A 14 -3.71 -0.14 7.78
CA GLY A 14 -2.76 0.52 6.89
C GLY A 14 -1.33 0.37 7.41
N LEU A 15 -1.12 0.59 8.70
CA LEU A 15 0.17 0.41 9.36
C LEU A 15 0.68 -1.03 9.25
N VAL A 16 -0.17 -2.04 9.41
CA VAL A 16 0.27 -3.44 9.19
C VAL A 16 0.79 -3.63 7.76
N PHE A 17 0.11 -3.04 6.78
CA PHE A 17 0.46 -3.22 5.38
C PHE A 17 1.65 -2.37 4.91
N ALA A 18 1.95 -1.25 5.57
CA ALA A 18 3.16 -0.46 5.26
C ALA A 18 4.37 -0.85 6.11
N GLY A 19 4.17 -1.26 7.37
CA GLY A 19 5.26 -1.51 8.30
C GLY A 19 6.23 -2.60 7.84
N VAL A 20 5.79 -3.52 6.98
CA VAL A 20 6.68 -4.52 6.40
C VAL A 20 7.69 -3.90 5.45
N GLU A 21 7.24 -3.07 4.53
CA GLU A 21 8.11 -2.42 3.56
C GLU A 21 9.04 -1.45 4.27
N GLU A 22 8.51 -0.58 5.12
CA GLU A 22 9.30 0.42 5.86
C GLU A 22 10.34 -0.21 6.78
N PHE A 23 10.02 -1.36 7.39
CA PHE A 23 11.02 -2.06 8.18
C PHE A 23 12.16 -2.56 7.28
N LEU A 24 11.83 -3.14 6.12
CA LEU A 24 12.86 -3.64 5.20
C LEU A 24 13.69 -2.48 4.62
N THR A 25 13.07 -1.36 4.25
CA THR A 25 13.73 -0.26 3.55
C THR A 25 14.38 0.76 4.47
N ILE A 26 13.76 1.10 5.61
CA ILE A 26 14.33 2.06 6.56
C ILE A 26 15.09 1.34 7.68
N ALA A 27 14.43 0.46 8.43
CA ALA A 27 15.08 -0.14 9.60
C ALA A 27 16.24 -1.09 9.22
N LEU A 28 16.07 -1.91 8.17
CA LEU A 28 17.04 -2.92 7.80
C LEU A 28 18.06 -2.43 6.76
N ILE A 29 17.61 -1.81 5.66
CA ILE A 29 18.51 -1.35 4.58
C ILE A 29 19.23 -0.07 4.96
N LYS A 30 18.53 0.94 5.49
CA LYS A 30 19.14 2.22 5.90
C LYS A 30 19.68 2.18 7.33
N GLU A 31 19.48 1.08 8.05
CA GLU A 31 19.89 0.90 9.44
C GLU A 31 19.35 2.00 10.39
N ASP A 32 18.17 2.56 10.07
CA ASP A 32 17.57 3.68 10.79
C ASP A 32 16.26 3.28 11.49
N LEU A 33 16.38 2.65 12.66
CA LEU A 33 15.22 2.29 13.47
C LEU A 33 14.41 3.52 13.91
N SER A 34 15.07 4.64 14.18
CA SER A 34 14.40 5.87 14.63
C SER A 34 13.51 6.44 13.52
N GLY A 35 14.04 6.52 12.30
CA GLY A 35 13.26 6.90 11.12
C GLY A 35 12.07 5.99 10.88
N PHE A 36 12.26 4.68 11.00
CA PHE A 36 11.16 3.71 10.90
C PHE A 36 10.06 4.00 11.93
N PHE A 37 10.40 4.23 13.20
CA PHE A 37 9.40 4.56 14.21
C PHE A 37 8.68 5.88 13.95
N ILE A 38 9.40 6.91 13.50
CA ILE A 38 8.81 8.21 13.15
C ILE A 38 7.80 8.04 12.01
N VAL A 39 8.15 7.30 10.96
CA VAL A 39 7.25 7.05 9.83
C VAL A 39 6.01 6.28 10.30
N MET A 40 6.19 5.21 11.07
CA MET A 40 5.11 4.33 11.50
C MET A 40 4.16 4.94 12.55
N VAL A 41 4.67 5.81 13.43
CA VAL A 41 3.89 6.36 14.55
C VAL A 41 3.35 7.75 14.25
N LEU A 42 4.01 8.51 13.37
CA LEU A 42 3.63 9.89 13.08
C LEU A 42 3.17 10.07 11.64
N VAL A 43 4.02 9.76 10.66
CA VAL A 43 3.76 10.09 9.25
C VAL A 43 2.58 9.31 8.70
N PHE A 44 2.60 7.98 8.81
CA PHE A 44 1.52 7.15 8.28
C PHE A 44 0.20 7.26 9.03
N PRO A 45 0.15 7.36 10.37
CA PRO A 45 -1.10 7.62 11.06
C PRO A 45 -1.72 8.94 10.63
N LEU A 46 -0.93 10.00 10.44
CA LEU A 46 -1.41 11.28 9.93
C LEU A 46 -1.94 11.14 8.50
N TYR A 47 -1.15 10.54 7.60
CA TYR A 47 -1.56 10.28 6.22
C TYR A 47 -2.86 9.46 6.16
N LEU A 48 -2.92 8.32 6.85
CA LEU A 48 -4.09 7.43 6.86
C LEU A 48 -5.34 8.08 7.47
N THR A 49 -5.15 8.99 8.44
CA THR A 49 -6.25 9.80 8.96
C THR A 49 -6.82 10.70 7.87
N ILE A 50 -5.96 11.42 7.15
CA ILE A 50 -6.37 12.28 6.03
C ILE A 50 -7.06 11.44 4.95
N VAL A 51 -6.48 10.31 4.56
CA VAL A 51 -7.07 9.37 3.58
C VAL A 51 -8.44 8.91 4.04
N TYR A 52 -8.60 8.50 5.29
CA TYR A 52 -9.90 8.04 5.79
C TYR A 52 -10.99 9.11 5.67
N PHE A 53 -10.71 10.35 6.09
CA PHE A 53 -11.71 11.42 6.03
C PHE A 53 -11.99 11.89 4.61
N SER A 54 -10.96 12.09 3.79
CA SER A 54 -11.15 12.45 2.37
C SER A 54 -11.85 11.33 1.58
N SER A 55 -11.68 10.06 1.96
CA SER A 55 -12.44 8.95 1.37
C SER A 55 -13.95 9.05 1.60
N LYS A 56 -14.39 9.71 2.68
CA LYS A 56 -15.82 9.98 2.95
C LYS A 56 -16.40 11.02 2.02
N ILE A 57 -15.57 11.96 1.56
CA ILE A 57 -15.95 12.94 0.55
C ILE A 57 -16.15 12.22 -0.79
N ILE A 58 -15.24 11.31 -1.16
CA ILE A 58 -15.40 10.48 -2.37
C ILE A 58 -16.69 9.65 -2.28
N ASP A 59 -16.95 9.02 -1.13
CA ASP A 59 -18.16 8.23 -0.88
C ASP A 59 -19.45 9.05 -0.95
N TYR A 60 -19.38 10.36 -0.69
CA TYR A 60 -20.54 11.25 -0.75
C TYR A 60 -20.94 11.58 -2.19
N PHE A 61 -19.97 11.79 -3.08
CA PHE A 61 -20.24 12.21 -4.46
C PHE A 61 -20.45 11.06 -5.44
N TRP A 62 -19.94 9.87 -5.14
CA TRP A 62 -19.88 8.78 -6.11
C TRP A 62 -20.55 7.51 -5.59
N ARG A 63 -21.11 6.72 -6.51
CA ARG A 63 -21.56 5.35 -6.22
C ARG A 63 -20.41 4.54 -5.68
N ARG A 64 -20.69 3.61 -4.76
CA ARG A 64 -19.67 2.89 -4.00
C ARG A 64 -18.60 2.21 -4.86
N GLU A 65 -19.01 1.61 -5.96
CA GLU A 65 -18.13 0.89 -6.89
C GLU A 65 -17.15 1.86 -7.58
N ILE A 66 -17.64 3.03 -7.99
CA ILE A 66 -16.84 4.09 -8.61
C ILE A 66 -15.96 4.76 -7.56
N ALA A 67 -16.50 5.02 -6.37
CA ALA A 67 -15.77 5.59 -5.25
C ALA A 67 -14.56 4.73 -4.85
N ASP A 68 -14.69 3.40 -4.89
CA ASP A 68 -13.59 2.48 -4.62
C ASP A 68 -12.49 2.57 -5.69
N VAL A 69 -12.85 2.72 -6.98
CA VAL A 69 -11.88 2.92 -8.07
C VAL A 69 -11.19 4.28 -7.97
N ILE A 70 -11.96 5.35 -7.75
CA ILE A 70 -11.42 6.71 -7.55
C ILE A 70 -10.45 6.70 -6.37
N HIS A 71 -10.85 6.14 -5.22
CA HIS A 71 -9.98 6.03 -4.05
C HIS A 71 -8.65 5.36 -4.40
N PHE A 72 -8.68 4.21 -5.06
CA PHE A 72 -7.48 3.48 -5.44
C PHE A 72 -6.50 4.32 -6.28
N PHE A 73 -6.99 4.95 -7.36
CA PHE A 73 -6.15 5.76 -8.23
C PHE A 73 -5.70 7.07 -7.55
N THR A 74 -6.60 7.77 -6.84
CA THR A 74 -6.28 9.03 -6.18
C THR A 74 -5.14 8.86 -5.19
N TYR A 75 -5.20 7.87 -4.29
CA TYR A 75 -4.17 7.73 -3.27
C TYR A 75 -2.91 7.02 -3.76
N GLY A 76 -3.01 6.16 -4.77
CA GLY A 76 -1.83 5.63 -5.46
C GLY A 76 -1.04 6.75 -6.17
N ILE A 77 -1.71 7.65 -6.89
CA ILE A 77 -1.08 8.81 -7.55
C ILE A 77 -0.58 9.82 -6.52
N MET A 78 -1.35 10.12 -5.48
CA MET A 78 -0.92 11.03 -4.40
C MET A 78 0.34 10.50 -3.72
N GLY A 79 0.44 9.18 -3.54
CA GLY A 79 1.65 8.53 -3.09
C GLY A 79 2.84 8.78 -4.01
N LEU A 80 2.68 8.58 -5.32
CA LEU A 80 3.71 8.95 -6.29
C LEU A 80 4.10 10.43 -6.20
N MET A 81 3.15 11.33 -5.99
CA MET A 81 3.47 12.76 -5.80
C MET A 81 4.32 13.00 -4.54
N ILE A 82 4.04 12.29 -3.44
CA ILE A 82 4.89 12.33 -2.23
C ILE A 82 6.29 11.84 -2.57
N GLU A 83 6.42 10.71 -3.27
CA GLU A 83 7.70 10.17 -3.71
C GLU A 83 8.47 11.18 -4.57
N TRP A 84 7.80 11.79 -5.54
CA TRP A 84 8.44 12.66 -6.52
C TRP A 84 8.86 14.01 -5.94
N PHE A 85 7.99 14.63 -5.12
CA PHE A 85 8.19 16.01 -4.70
C PHE A 85 8.72 16.15 -3.27
N LEU A 86 8.47 15.18 -2.38
CA LEU A 86 8.93 15.24 -0.99
C LEU A 86 10.14 14.34 -0.74
N ILE A 87 10.17 13.15 -1.35
CA ILE A 87 11.26 12.17 -1.15
C ILE A 87 12.34 12.33 -2.23
N GLY A 88 11.97 12.75 -3.44
CA GLY A 88 12.89 12.96 -4.57
C GLY A 88 13.08 11.72 -5.46
N LEU A 89 12.18 10.73 -5.38
CA LEU A 89 12.21 9.50 -6.18
C LEU A 89 11.42 9.62 -7.49
N SER A 90 11.60 10.75 -8.19
CA SER A 90 10.92 10.99 -9.46
C SER A 90 11.56 10.22 -10.62
N PRO A 91 10.80 9.86 -11.67
CA PRO A 91 11.35 9.21 -12.86
C PRO A 91 12.47 9.99 -13.55
N TRP A 92 12.45 11.32 -13.44
CA TRP A 92 13.41 12.24 -14.04
C TRP A 92 14.57 12.59 -13.12
N SER A 93 14.61 12.08 -11.88
CA SER A 93 15.72 12.30 -10.94
C SER A 93 16.99 11.56 -11.36
N ASN A 94 16.87 10.48 -12.14
CA ASN A 94 17.99 9.69 -12.65
C ASN A 94 17.85 9.48 -14.17
N PRO A 95 18.35 10.41 -15.00
CA PRO A 95 18.25 10.33 -16.46
C PRO A 95 18.94 9.11 -17.07
N GLU A 96 19.94 8.54 -16.38
CA GLU A 96 20.71 7.39 -16.82
C GLU A 96 19.99 6.04 -16.57
N ALA A 97 18.89 6.06 -15.82
CA ALA A 97 18.13 4.85 -15.53
C ALA A 97 17.39 4.34 -16.77
N HIS A 98 17.47 3.02 -17.02
CA HIS A 98 16.75 2.41 -18.13
C HIS A 98 15.23 2.65 -17.98
N PRO A 99 14.53 3.21 -18.99
CA PRO A 99 13.13 3.63 -18.86
C PRO A 99 12.18 2.52 -18.38
N GLY A 100 12.40 1.28 -18.83
CA GLY A 100 11.60 0.13 -18.39
C GLY A 100 11.78 -0.22 -16.91
N THR A 101 13.00 -0.08 -16.38
CA THR A 101 13.26 -0.33 -14.94
C THR A 101 12.67 0.77 -14.08
N MET A 102 12.73 2.02 -14.55
CA MET A 102 12.09 3.14 -13.89
C MET A 102 10.57 2.93 -13.86
N LEU A 103 9.94 2.53 -14.96
CA LEU A 103 8.50 2.25 -15.00
C LEU A 103 8.10 1.16 -13.98
N ILE A 104 8.86 0.07 -13.89
CA ILE A 104 8.62 -1.01 -12.92
C ILE A 104 8.71 -0.47 -11.48
N PHE A 105 9.72 0.34 -11.19
CA PHE A 105 9.90 0.96 -9.88
C PHE A 105 8.71 1.87 -9.51
N GLN A 106 8.26 2.70 -10.45
CA GLN A 106 7.11 3.60 -10.26
C GLN A 106 5.80 2.82 -10.09
N VAL A 107 5.59 1.74 -10.83
CA VAL A 107 4.44 0.83 -10.62
C VAL A 107 4.49 0.20 -9.23
N GLY A 108 5.68 -0.17 -8.75
CA GLY A 108 5.89 -0.66 -7.39
C GLY A 108 5.49 0.35 -6.33
N MET A 109 5.99 1.59 -6.43
CA MET A 109 5.65 2.67 -5.50
C MET A 109 4.16 3.00 -5.54
N PHE A 110 3.56 3.12 -6.72
CA PHE A 110 2.12 3.30 -6.87
C PHE A 110 1.36 2.17 -6.15
N SER A 111 1.77 0.92 -6.36
CA SER A 111 1.12 -0.24 -5.77
C SER A 111 1.27 -0.27 -4.24
N PHE A 112 2.41 0.16 -3.70
CA PHE A 112 2.62 0.33 -2.27
C PHE A 112 1.64 1.36 -1.68
N TRP A 113 1.62 2.58 -2.22
CA TRP A 113 0.76 3.66 -1.73
C TRP A 113 -0.73 3.35 -1.90
N ALA A 114 -1.09 2.72 -3.01
CA ALA A 114 -2.45 2.23 -3.22
C ALA A 114 -2.79 1.12 -2.22
N THR A 115 -1.85 0.23 -1.88
CA THR A 115 -2.06 -0.82 -0.87
C THR A 115 -2.28 -0.20 0.52
N LEU A 116 -1.39 0.70 0.93
CA LEU A 116 -1.45 1.39 2.22
C LEU A 116 -2.82 2.07 2.44
N SER A 117 -3.37 2.69 1.39
CA SER A 117 -4.62 3.45 1.47
C SER A 117 -5.88 2.62 1.17
N PHE A 118 -5.81 1.65 0.26
CA PHE A 118 -6.98 0.93 -0.24
C PHE A 118 -7.26 -0.38 0.51
N VAL A 119 -6.22 -1.08 0.97
CA VAL A 119 -6.43 -2.30 1.79
C VAL A 119 -7.24 -2.01 3.03
N PRO A 120 -6.96 -0.97 3.83
CA PRO A 120 -7.80 -0.62 4.97
C PRO A 120 -9.26 -0.44 4.60
N ARG A 121 -9.52 0.26 3.49
CA ARG A 121 -10.87 0.49 2.94
C ARG A 121 -11.59 -0.81 2.63
N ILE A 122 -10.90 -1.75 1.98
CA ILE A 122 -11.44 -3.09 1.69
C ILE A 122 -11.75 -3.81 3.01
N PHE A 123 -10.82 -3.85 3.97
CA PHE A 123 -11.00 -4.64 5.19
C PHE A 123 -12.12 -4.11 6.09
N ILE A 124 -12.34 -2.79 6.15
CA ILE A 124 -13.46 -2.21 6.90
C ILE A 124 -14.83 -2.34 6.18
N ASP A 125 -14.86 -2.80 4.92
CA ASP A 125 -16.11 -3.03 4.19
C ASP A 125 -16.92 -4.17 4.85
N GLY A 126 -18.15 -3.90 5.29
CA GLY A 126 -19.00 -4.90 5.94
C GLY A 126 -19.61 -5.95 4.99
N ARG A 127 -19.50 -5.79 3.67
CA ARG A 127 -20.15 -6.67 2.69
C ARG A 127 -19.51 -8.05 2.67
N LYS A 128 -20.26 -9.07 3.14
CA LYS A 128 -19.82 -10.48 3.23
C LYS A 128 -19.28 -11.04 1.90
N LYS A 129 -19.75 -10.52 0.75
CA LYS A 129 -19.28 -10.93 -0.58
C LYS A 129 -17.76 -10.80 -0.75
N PHE A 130 -17.09 -9.93 0.00
CA PHE A 130 -15.64 -9.72 -0.10
C PHE A 130 -14.81 -10.50 0.91
N ASN A 131 -15.41 -11.23 1.86
CA ASN A 131 -14.67 -11.96 2.90
C ASN A 131 -13.65 -12.95 2.32
N LYS A 132 -14.00 -13.63 1.22
CA LYS A 132 -13.08 -14.54 0.52
C LYS A 132 -11.87 -13.81 -0.06
N ILE A 133 -12.06 -12.61 -0.62
CA ILE A 133 -10.98 -11.80 -1.18
C ILE A 133 -10.07 -11.30 -0.06
N LYS A 134 -10.63 -10.75 1.03
CA LYS A 134 -9.87 -10.31 2.21
C LYS A 134 -8.99 -11.41 2.79
N LYS A 135 -9.54 -12.62 2.94
CA LYS A 135 -8.79 -13.78 3.45
C LYS A 135 -7.65 -14.19 2.51
N LYS A 136 -7.90 -14.24 1.20
CA LYS A 136 -6.86 -14.54 0.21
C LYS A 136 -5.76 -13.49 0.21
N MET A 137 -6.14 -12.21 0.25
CA MET A 137 -5.24 -11.07 0.28
C MET A 137 -4.35 -11.10 1.53
N LEU A 138 -4.94 -11.31 2.71
CA LEU A 138 -4.17 -11.45 3.95
C LEU A 138 -3.24 -12.66 3.91
N LYS A 139 -3.72 -13.82 3.44
CA LYS A 139 -2.92 -15.04 3.35
C LYS A 139 -1.72 -14.83 2.43
N PHE A 140 -1.94 -14.23 1.26
CA PHE A 140 -0.88 -13.89 0.33
C PHE A 140 0.12 -12.93 0.99
N TYR A 141 -0.36 -11.81 1.53
CA TYR A 141 0.50 -10.78 2.13
C TYR A 141 1.39 -11.37 3.21
N VAL A 142 0.81 -12.06 4.20
CA VAL A 142 1.56 -12.67 5.30
C VAL A 142 2.54 -13.71 4.76
N SER A 143 2.10 -14.65 3.92
CA SER A 143 2.98 -15.73 3.44
C SER A 143 4.14 -15.20 2.60
N TYR A 144 3.85 -14.28 1.67
CA TYR A 144 4.84 -13.68 0.78
C TYR A 144 5.86 -12.89 1.59
N PHE A 145 5.41 -11.97 2.44
CA PHE A 145 6.33 -11.12 3.16
C PHE A 145 7.09 -11.85 4.27
N THR A 146 6.54 -12.91 4.87
CA THR A 146 7.34 -13.80 5.73
C THR A 146 8.52 -14.40 4.95
N ILE A 147 8.31 -14.85 3.71
CA ILE A 147 9.41 -15.35 2.86
C ILE A 147 10.40 -14.23 2.55
N VAL A 148 9.93 -13.02 2.22
CA VAL A 148 10.81 -11.86 1.97
C VAL A 148 11.65 -11.52 3.19
N TYR A 149 11.08 -11.57 4.40
CA TYR A 149 11.83 -11.37 5.65
C TYR A 149 12.92 -12.42 5.84
N VAL A 150 12.59 -13.70 5.64
CA VAL A 150 13.59 -14.77 5.72
C VAL A 150 14.73 -14.53 4.73
N ILE A 151 14.40 -14.17 3.48
CA ILE A 151 15.40 -13.80 2.48
C ILE A 151 16.24 -12.60 2.96
N ALA A 152 15.61 -11.55 3.49
CA ALA A 152 16.28 -10.33 3.94
C ALA A 152 17.38 -10.60 4.98
N PHE A 153 17.12 -11.49 5.94
CA PHE A 153 18.09 -11.85 6.98
C PHE A 153 19.17 -12.82 6.49
N LEU A 154 18.91 -13.59 5.43
CA LEU A 154 19.90 -14.50 4.83
C LEU A 154 20.80 -13.81 3.79
N LEU A 155 20.37 -12.66 3.26
CA LEU A 155 21.12 -11.94 2.24
C LEU A 155 22.38 -11.27 2.80
N PRO A 156 23.51 -11.35 2.06
CA PRO A 156 24.68 -10.55 2.38
C PRO A 156 24.40 -9.07 2.12
N VAL A 157 25.02 -8.20 2.91
CA VAL A 157 24.73 -6.75 2.94
C VAL A 157 24.76 -6.11 1.54
N TYR A 158 25.76 -6.44 0.72
CA TYR A 158 25.92 -5.88 -0.63
C TYR A 158 24.75 -6.19 -1.58
N ALA A 159 23.99 -7.26 -1.34
CA ALA A 159 22.90 -7.69 -2.21
C ALA A 159 21.51 -7.27 -1.68
N ARG A 160 21.43 -6.84 -0.41
CA ARG A 160 20.15 -6.55 0.27
C ARG A 160 19.33 -5.51 -0.46
N PHE A 161 19.94 -4.38 -0.81
CA PHE A 161 19.21 -3.27 -1.42
C PHE A 161 18.46 -3.71 -2.69
N VAL A 162 19.18 -4.21 -3.69
CA VAL A 162 18.60 -4.54 -5.00
C VAL A 162 17.55 -5.65 -4.88
N ILE A 163 17.87 -6.73 -4.17
CA ILE A 163 16.98 -7.90 -4.10
C ILE A 163 15.72 -7.57 -3.30
N LEU A 164 15.83 -6.87 -2.17
CA LEU A 164 14.67 -6.54 -1.35
C LEU A 164 13.75 -5.55 -2.04
N ILE A 165 14.28 -4.53 -2.71
CA ILE A 165 13.47 -3.58 -3.48
C ILE A 165 12.69 -4.31 -4.58
N LEU A 166 13.32 -5.23 -5.32
CA LEU A 166 12.63 -6.04 -6.33
C LEU A 166 11.52 -6.91 -5.71
N LEU A 167 11.80 -7.58 -4.60
CA LEU A 167 10.81 -8.43 -3.91
C LEU A 167 9.65 -7.61 -3.36
N ILE A 168 9.89 -6.42 -2.84
CA ILE A 168 8.86 -5.48 -2.38
C ILE A 168 7.98 -5.06 -3.56
N ILE A 169 8.58 -4.59 -4.66
CA ILE A 169 7.86 -4.19 -5.87
C ILE A 169 6.97 -5.32 -6.35
N VAL A 170 7.49 -6.54 -6.44
CA VAL A 170 6.71 -7.72 -6.86
C VAL A 170 5.56 -7.99 -5.88
N GLY A 171 5.82 -7.97 -4.58
CA GLY A 171 4.83 -8.24 -3.54
C GLY A 171 3.63 -7.29 -3.61
N TYR A 172 3.89 -5.98 -3.62
CA TYR A 172 2.83 -4.97 -3.73
C TYR A 172 2.18 -4.96 -5.12
N SER A 173 2.93 -5.21 -6.20
CA SER A 173 2.35 -5.29 -7.54
C SER A 173 1.35 -6.45 -7.67
N LEU A 174 1.66 -7.60 -7.06
CA LEU A 174 0.77 -8.76 -7.04
C LEU A 174 -0.51 -8.51 -6.23
N MET A 175 -0.50 -7.58 -5.27
CA MET A 175 -1.71 -7.19 -4.54
C MET A 175 -2.79 -6.61 -5.47
N ASN A 176 -2.40 -6.00 -6.60
CA ASN A 176 -3.34 -5.47 -7.59
C ASN A 176 -4.26 -6.54 -8.18
N ILE A 177 -3.86 -7.81 -8.18
CA ILE A 177 -4.72 -8.94 -8.58
C ILE A 177 -5.96 -9.02 -7.68
N PHE A 178 -5.80 -8.81 -6.37
CA PHE A 178 -6.92 -8.81 -5.43
C PHE A 178 -7.79 -7.56 -5.56
N TYR A 179 -7.20 -6.42 -5.90
CA TYR A 179 -7.94 -5.18 -6.16
C TYR A 179 -8.79 -5.30 -7.41
N LEU A 180 -8.25 -5.86 -8.49
CA LEU A 180 -9.01 -6.16 -9.69
C LEU A 180 -10.18 -7.11 -9.41
N GLN A 181 -9.94 -8.21 -8.67
CA GLN A 181 -11.02 -9.12 -8.24
C GLN A 181 -12.08 -8.40 -7.39
N TYR A 182 -11.65 -7.49 -6.52
CA TYR A 182 -12.54 -6.69 -5.70
C TYR A 182 -13.41 -5.77 -6.57
N PHE A 183 -12.83 -5.04 -7.52
CA PHE A 183 -13.56 -4.16 -8.44
C PHE A 183 -14.55 -4.94 -9.29
N LEU A 184 -14.11 -6.00 -9.97
CA LEU A 184 -14.96 -6.84 -10.81
C LEU A 184 -16.18 -7.36 -10.01
N LYS A 185 -15.97 -7.79 -8.77
CA LYS A 185 -17.04 -8.25 -7.89
C LYS A 185 -17.92 -7.13 -7.33
N SER A 186 -17.39 -5.92 -7.26
CA SER A 186 -18.15 -4.71 -6.92
C SER A 186 -19.15 -4.40 -8.04
N PHE A 187 -18.67 -4.34 -9.29
CA PHE A 187 -19.47 -4.02 -10.48
C PHE A 187 -20.43 -5.14 -10.90
N SER A 188 -20.08 -6.42 -10.70
CA SER A 188 -20.96 -7.54 -11.07
C SER A 188 -22.24 -7.65 -10.22
N ASN A 189 -22.26 -7.00 -9.05
CA ASN A 189 -23.37 -7.09 -8.12
C ASN A 189 -23.45 -5.78 -7.32
N PRO A 190 -23.81 -4.67 -8.00
CA PRO A 190 -23.74 -3.33 -7.41
C PRO A 190 -24.63 -3.28 -6.17
N SER A 191 -24.16 -2.59 -5.14
CA SER A 191 -25.00 -2.33 -3.97
C SER A 191 -26.21 -1.52 -4.42
N LYS A 192 -27.42 -2.04 -4.22
CA LYS A 192 -28.65 -1.23 -4.31
C LYS A 192 -28.63 -0.13 -3.26
#